data_AF-A0A6L7A3X8-F1
#
_entry.id   AF-A0A6L7A3X8-F1
#
_cell.length_a   1.000
_cell.length_b   1.000
_cell.length_c   1.000
_cell.angle_alpha   90.00
_cell.angle_beta   90.00
_cell.angle_gamma   90.00
#
_symmetry.space_group_name_H-M   'P 1'
#
loop_
_entity.id
_entity.type
_entity.pdbx_description
1 polymer ?
#
loop_
_entity_poly.entity_id
_entity_poly.type
_entity_poly.pdbx_seq_one_letter_code
_entity_poly.pdbx_strand_id
1 'polypeptide(L)'
;NGTANGMSISLEAGQRFNLSPTGYGFYIEPQTQLTYSHQNEMAMKASNGLNIHLNHYESLLGRASMILGYDITAGNSQLNMYVKTGAIREFSGDTDYLLNNSREKYSFKGNGWNNGVGVSAQYNKQHTFYLEADYTQSNLFDQKQVNGGYRFSF
;
A
#
# COMPACT_ATOMS: atom_id res chain seq x y z
N ASN A 1 10.31 13.93 23.76
CA ASN A 1 9.70 14.51 22.54
C ASN A 1 10.66 14.36 21.39
N GLY A 2 10.45 13.36 20.53
CA GLY A 2 11.18 13.22 19.27
C GLY A 2 10.21 13.48 18.13
N THR A 3 10.52 14.44 17.26
CA THR A 3 9.77 14.70 16.02
C THR A 3 10.58 14.10 14.88
N ALA A 4 10.03 13.09 14.20
CA ALA A 4 10.59 12.58 12.96
C ALA A 4 9.72 13.06 11.80
N ASN A 5 10.34 13.73 10.83
CA ASN A 5 9.69 14.17 9.61
C ASN A 5 10.07 13.21 8.49
N GLY A 6 9.12 12.91 7.59
CA GLY A 6 9.38 12.07 6.43
C GLY A 6 8.64 12.57 5.22
N MET A 7 9.14 12.21 4.05
CA MET A 7 8.57 12.52 2.75
C MET A 7 8.53 11.24 1.91
N SER A 8 7.44 11.04 1.17
CA SER A 8 7.30 9.93 0.24
C SER A 8 6.83 10.41 -1.12
N ILE A 9 7.38 9.81 -2.18
CA ILE A 9 7.00 10.03 -3.56
C ILE A 9 6.61 8.67 -4.14
N SER A 10 5.45 8.59 -4.78
CA SER A 10 4.94 7.36 -5.39
C SER A 10 4.57 7.56 -6.86
N LEU A 11 4.91 6.59 -7.69
CA LEU A 11 4.48 6.47 -9.08
C LEU A 11 3.66 5.19 -9.22
N GLU A 12 2.53 5.26 -9.89
CA GLU A 12 1.63 4.13 -10.12
C GLU A 12 1.18 4.10 -11.58
N ALA A 13 1.14 2.90 -12.16
CA ALA A 13 0.66 2.66 -13.51
C ALA A 13 -0.18 1.38 -13.53
N GLY A 14 -1.34 1.44 -14.16
CA GLY A 14 -2.23 0.29 -14.32
C GLY A 14 -3.03 0.42 -15.61
N GLN A 15 -3.44 -0.73 -16.16
CA GLN A 15 -4.29 -0.75 -17.35
C GLN A 15 -5.40 -1.77 -17.19
N ARG A 16 -6.64 -1.31 -17.28
CA ARG A 16 -7.82 -2.15 -17.20
C ARG A 16 -8.19 -2.74 -18.56
N PHE A 17 -8.38 -4.05 -18.59
CA PHE A 17 -8.86 -4.80 -19.76
C PHE A 17 -10.22 -5.42 -19.45
N ASN A 18 -11.26 -4.95 -20.12
CA ASN A 18 -12.59 -5.53 -19.99
C ASN A 18 -12.69 -6.80 -20.86
N LEU A 19 -13.07 -7.91 -20.24
CA LEU A 19 -13.19 -9.22 -20.88
C LEU A 19 -14.59 -9.46 -21.46
N SER A 20 -15.55 -8.58 -21.18
CA SER A 20 -16.93 -8.67 -21.66
C SER A 20 -17.39 -7.36 -22.31
N PRO A 21 -18.05 -7.38 -23.49
CA PRO A 21 -18.49 -6.17 -24.18
C PRO A 21 -19.78 -5.52 -23.65
N THR A 22 -20.54 -6.19 -22.78
CA THR A 22 -21.88 -5.74 -22.35
C THR A 22 -21.83 -5.12 -20.96
N GLY A 23 -22.87 -4.36 -20.57
CA GLY A 23 -22.94 -3.53 -19.34
C GLY A 23 -22.79 -4.24 -17.98
N TYR A 24 -22.40 -5.51 -17.99
CA TYR A 24 -21.95 -6.30 -16.84
C TYR A 24 -20.78 -7.15 -17.33
N GLY A 25 -19.66 -7.18 -16.61
CA GLY A 25 -18.48 -7.80 -17.18
C GLY A 25 -17.31 -7.99 -16.24
N PHE A 26 -16.58 -9.06 -16.48
CA PHE A 26 -15.28 -9.27 -15.88
C PHE A 26 -14.25 -8.33 -16.48
N TYR A 27 -13.33 -7.88 -15.65
CA TYR A 27 -12.12 -7.21 -16.11
C TYR A 27 -10.91 -7.74 -15.35
N ILE A 28 -9.76 -7.52 -15.97
CA ILE A 28 -8.45 -7.72 -15.37
C ILE A 28 -7.67 -6.42 -15.47
N GLU A 29 -6.96 -6.06 -14.41
CA GLU A 29 -6.18 -4.84 -14.34
C GLU A 29 -4.82 -5.14 -13.71
N PRO A 30 -3.78 -5.41 -14.52
CA PRO A 30 -2.41 -5.34 -14.04
C PRO A 30 -2.07 -3.91 -13.59
N GLN A 31 -1.44 -3.80 -12.43
CA GLN A 31 -0.97 -2.55 -11.85
C GLN A 31 0.43 -2.71 -11.27
N THR A 32 1.21 -1.65 -11.34
CA THR A 32 2.52 -1.55 -10.70
C THR A 32 2.65 -0.22 -10.00
N GLN A 33 3.31 -0.22 -8.85
CA GLN A 33 3.59 0.97 -8.07
C GLN A 33 5.05 0.96 -7.61
N LEU A 34 5.70 2.11 -7.64
CA LEU A 34 7.00 2.34 -7.06
C LEU A 34 6.90 3.52 -6.09
N THR A 35 7.28 3.29 -4.83
CA THR A 35 7.27 4.32 -3.78
C THR A 35 8.68 4.49 -3.24
N TYR A 36 9.19 5.71 -3.28
CA TYR A 36 10.41 6.11 -2.58
C TYR A 36 10.02 6.93 -1.35
N SER A 37 10.55 6.55 -0.19
CA SER A 37 10.30 7.24 1.07
C SER A 37 11.63 7.59 1.74
N HIS A 38 11.74 8.81 2.21
CA HIS A 38 12.87 9.30 2.98
C HIS A 38 12.37 9.80 4.33
N GLN A 39 12.94 9.28 5.42
CA GLN A 39 12.62 9.69 6.78
C GLN A 39 13.86 10.29 7.46
N ASN A 40 13.71 11.51 7.96
CA ASN A 40 14.75 12.26 8.66
C ASN A 40 14.99 11.69 10.07
N GLU A 41 16.19 11.93 10.59
CA GLU A 41 16.68 11.41 11.87
C GLU A 41 15.70 11.56 13.03
N MET A 42 15.64 10.53 13.88
CA MET A 42 14.90 10.58 15.14
C MET A 42 15.91 10.57 16.30
N ALA A 43 15.97 11.69 17.04
CA ALA A 43 16.64 11.77 18.32
C ALA A 43 15.61 11.57 19.44
N MET A 44 15.65 10.43 20.13
CA MET A 44 14.85 10.20 21.33
C MET A 44 15.74 10.13 22.57
N LYS A 45 15.58 11.12 23.46
CA LYS A 45 16.06 11.01 24.86
C LYS A 45 15.00 10.32 25.70
N ALA A 46 15.31 9.11 26.17
CA ALA A 46 14.52 8.46 27.21
C ALA A 46 14.85 9.07 28.58
N SER A 47 13.88 9.07 29.49
CA SER A 47 13.96 9.66 30.84
C SER A 47 14.98 8.98 31.77
N ASN A 48 15.56 7.85 31.35
CA ASN A 48 16.64 7.13 32.02
C ASN A 48 18.06 7.49 31.49
N GLY A 49 18.18 8.51 30.62
CA GLY A 49 19.46 8.93 30.05
C GLY A 49 19.89 8.18 28.80
N LEU A 50 19.08 7.25 28.28
CA LEU A 50 19.34 6.56 27.03
C LEU A 50 19.07 7.51 25.85
N ASN A 51 20.12 7.77 25.05
CA ASN A 51 20.06 8.62 23.88
C ASN A 51 19.98 7.72 22.64
N ILE A 52 18.79 7.54 22.09
CA ILE A 52 18.57 6.70 20.91
C ILE A 52 18.67 7.61 19.68
N HIS A 53 19.74 7.44 18.91
CA HIS A 53 19.93 8.06 17.60
C HIS A 53 19.52 7.05 16.53
N LEU A 54 18.39 7.29 15.86
CA LEU A 54 18.03 6.52 14.68
C LEU A 54 18.54 7.30 13.44
N ASN A 55 19.61 6.79 12.82
CA ASN A 55 20.09 7.22 11.51
C ASN A 55 18.96 7.21 10.46
N HIS A 56 19.06 8.14 9.50
CA HIS A 56 18.19 8.31 8.33
C HIS A 56 17.74 6.98 7.71
N TYR A 57 16.44 6.88 7.41
CA TYR A 57 15.84 5.69 6.77
C TYR A 57 15.37 6.04 5.36
N GLU A 58 15.95 5.36 4.38
CA GLU A 58 15.48 5.40 2.99
C GLU A 58 14.79 4.07 2.67
N SER A 59 13.67 4.14 1.97
CA SER A 59 12.91 2.98 1.52
C SER A 59 12.55 3.14 0.06
N LEU A 60 12.70 2.05 -0.68
CA LEU A 60 12.27 1.96 -2.08
C LEU A 60 11.43 0.69 -2.21
N LEU A 61 10.12 0.89 -2.22
CA LEU A 61 9.13 -0.17 -2.25
C LEU A 61 8.55 -0.29 -3.67
N GLY A 62 8.71 -1.45 -4.27
CA GLY A 62 8.00 -1.80 -5.50
C GLY A 62 6.83 -2.73 -5.22
N ARG A 63 5.73 -2.53 -5.93
CA ARG A 63 4.56 -3.40 -5.93
C ARG A 63 4.16 -3.74 -7.35
N ALA A 64 3.90 -5.00 -7.61
CA ALA A 64 3.25 -5.47 -8.83
C ALA A 64 2.03 -6.27 -8.42
N SER A 65 0.85 -5.90 -8.92
CA SER A 65 -0.41 -6.53 -8.56
C SER A 65 -1.30 -6.73 -9.77
N MET A 66 -2.30 -7.57 -9.58
CA MET A 66 -3.35 -7.83 -10.54
C MET A 66 -4.68 -7.73 -9.82
N ILE A 67 -5.60 -6.98 -10.40
CA ILE A 67 -6.98 -6.88 -9.94
C ILE A 67 -7.86 -7.68 -10.90
N LEU A 68 -8.71 -8.53 -10.34
CA LEU A 68 -9.78 -9.22 -11.06
C LEU A 68 -11.09 -8.72 -10.49
N GLY A 69 -11.92 -8.11 -11.32
CA GLY A 69 -13.19 -7.56 -10.86
C GLY A 69 -14.35 -7.81 -11.79
N TYR A 70 -15.52 -7.47 -11.30
CA TYR A 70 -16.79 -7.63 -11.98
C TYR A 70 -17.64 -6.37 -11.78
N ASP A 71 -18.00 -5.75 -12.90
CA ASP A 71 -18.88 -4.57 -12.91
C ASP A 71 -20.32 -4.98 -13.17
N ILE A 72 -21.24 -4.30 -12.47
CA ILE A 72 -22.67 -4.43 -12.62
C ILE A 72 -23.26 -3.03 -12.79
N THR A 73 -23.87 -2.76 -13.95
CA THR A 73 -24.56 -1.49 -14.20
C THR A 73 -26.08 -1.67 -14.17
N ALA A 74 -26.74 -1.10 -13.16
CA ALA A 74 -28.20 -1.14 -13.01
C ALA A 74 -28.78 0.28 -13.03
N GLY A 75 -29.24 0.73 -14.19
CA GLY A 75 -29.77 2.09 -14.39
C GLY A 75 -28.72 3.16 -14.06
N ASN A 76 -28.99 3.95 -13.02
CA ASN A 76 -28.09 5.02 -12.55
C ASN A 76 -27.08 4.56 -11.48
N SER A 77 -27.02 3.26 -11.20
CA SER A 77 -26.11 2.70 -10.20
C SER A 77 -25.09 1.78 -10.86
N GLN A 78 -23.85 1.84 -10.38
CA GLN A 78 -22.78 0.92 -10.75
C GLN A 78 -22.24 0.26 -9.50
N LEU A 79 -22.20 -1.07 -9.48
CA LEU A 79 -21.58 -1.85 -8.43
C LEU A 79 -20.37 -2.57 -9.03
N ASN A 80 -19.24 -2.50 -8.36
CA ASN A 80 -18.00 -3.14 -8.75
C ASN A 80 -17.51 -3.96 -7.56
N MET A 81 -17.20 -5.23 -7.80
CA MET A 81 -16.62 -6.14 -6.81
C MET A 81 -15.31 -6.66 -7.38
N TYR A 82 -14.26 -6.70 -6.56
CA TYR A 82 -12.96 -7.11 -7.05
C TYR A 82 -12.12 -7.80 -5.99
N VAL A 83 -11.19 -8.60 -6.47
CA VAL A 83 -10.09 -9.16 -5.70
C VAL A 83 -8.78 -8.65 -6.26
N LYS A 84 -7.82 -8.41 -5.38
CA LYS A 84 -6.49 -7.89 -5.68
C LYS A 84 -5.47 -8.88 -5.15
N THR A 85 -4.45 -9.18 -5.93
CA THR A 85 -3.32 -9.98 -5.45
C THR A 85 -2.04 -9.44 -6.04
N GLY A 86 -0.95 -9.42 -5.28
CA GLY A 86 0.29 -8.83 -5.75
C GLY A 86 1.49 -9.09 -4.88
N ALA A 87 2.66 -9.02 -5.51
CA ALA A 87 3.94 -9.05 -4.85
C ALA A 87 4.39 -7.64 -4.47
N ILE A 88 4.96 -7.52 -3.29
CA ILE A 88 5.61 -6.32 -2.76
C ILE A 88 7.08 -6.68 -2.55
N ARG A 89 7.98 -5.75 -2.87
CA ARG A 89 9.40 -5.90 -2.61
C ARG A 89 9.99 -4.59 -2.10
N GLU A 90 10.65 -4.67 -0.96
CA GLU A 90 11.49 -3.59 -0.43
C GLU A 90 12.91 -3.74 -0.99
N PHE A 91 13.34 -2.79 -1.82
CA PHE A 91 14.65 -2.81 -2.48
C PHE A 91 15.74 -2.15 -1.65
N SER A 92 15.41 -1.06 -0.94
CA SER A 92 16.41 -0.18 -0.30
C SER A 92 16.26 -0.04 1.21
N GLY A 93 15.61 -1.00 1.90
CA GLY A 93 15.52 -1.05 3.36
C GLY A 93 16.82 -1.48 4.06
N ASP A 94 17.97 -0.92 3.70
CA ASP A 94 19.20 -1.06 4.49
C ASP A 94 19.21 0.03 5.56
N THR A 95 19.31 -0.35 6.83
CA THR A 95 19.60 0.63 7.90
C THR A 95 20.84 0.21 8.65
N ASP A 96 21.87 1.07 8.60
CA ASP A 96 23.04 0.95 9.44
C ASP A 96 22.72 1.52 10.82
N TYR A 97 22.44 0.65 11.79
CA TYR A 97 22.41 1.01 13.21
C TYR A 97 23.63 0.44 13.93
N LEU A 98 24.39 1.32 14.61
CA LEU A 98 25.51 0.93 15.48
C LEU A 98 24.98 0.75 16.91
N LEU A 99 24.92 -0.48 17.40
CA LEU A 99 24.67 -0.81 18.80
C LEU A 99 25.95 -1.41 19.41
N ASN A 100 26.60 -0.65 20.32
CA ASN A 100 27.69 -1.13 21.18
C ASN A 100 28.81 -1.93 20.49
N ASN A 101 29.43 -1.36 19.45
CA ASN A 101 30.62 -1.96 18.81
C ASN A 101 30.40 -3.35 18.18
N SER A 102 29.14 -3.81 18.03
CA SER A 102 28.78 -5.01 17.26
C SER A 102 27.94 -4.62 16.06
N ARG A 103 28.38 -5.03 14.87
CA ARG A 103 27.75 -4.73 13.59
C ARG A 103 26.65 -5.76 13.32
N GLU A 104 25.45 -5.53 13.82
CA GLU A 104 24.28 -6.35 13.50
C GLU A 104 23.58 -5.77 12.27
N LYS A 105 23.61 -6.51 11.16
CA LYS A 105 22.91 -6.16 9.91
C LYS A 105 21.46 -6.59 10.02
N TYR A 106 20.52 -5.65 10.20
CA TYR A 106 19.10 -5.94 10.03
C TYR A 106 18.65 -5.40 8.67
N SER A 107 18.40 -6.32 7.73
CA SER A 107 17.96 -6.00 6.39
C SER A 107 16.43 -6.02 6.35
N PHE A 108 15.79 -4.87 6.12
CA PHE A 108 14.35 -4.79 5.83
C PHE A 108 14.03 -5.19 4.38
N LYS A 109 15.03 -5.63 3.59
CA LYS A 109 14.81 -6.23 2.28
C LYS A 109 13.99 -7.50 2.46
N GLY A 110 12.74 -7.44 2.01
CA GLY A 110 11.77 -8.51 2.17
C GLY A 110 10.84 -8.55 0.97
N ASN A 111 10.36 -9.75 0.69
CA ASN A 111 9.26 -9.95 -0.23
C ASN A 111 7.99 -10.04 0.61
N GLY A 112 6.92 -9.42 0.14
CA GLY A 112 5.59 -9.55 0.68
C GLY A 112 4.63 -10.01 -0.41
N TRP A 113 3.56 -10.65 0.01
CA TRP A 113 2.43 -11.00 -0.82
C TRP A 113 1.18 -10.37 -0.25
N ASN A 114 0.55 -9.49 -1.02
CA ASN A 114 -0.66 -8.79 -0.64
C ASN A 114 -1.85 -9.41 -1.36
N ASN A 115 -2.93 -9.66 -0.61
CA ASN A 115 -4.23 -10.04 -1.14
C ASN A 115 -5.27 -9.09 -0.57
N GLY A 116 -6.21 -8.65 -1.39
CA GLY A 116 -7.30 -7.80 -0.97
C GLY A 116 -8.61 -8.19 -1.64
N VAL A 117 -9.72 -7.84 -0.98
CA VAL A 117 -11.06 -7.91 -1.55
C VAL A 117 -11.74 -6.57 -1.32
N GLY A 118 -12.42 -6.08 -2.35
CA GLY A 118 -13.06 -4.79 -2.30
C GLY A 118 -14.39 -4.75 -3.04
N VAL A 119 -15.20 -3.79 -2.64
CA VAL A 119 -16.46 -3.44 -3.28
C VAL A 119 -16.55 -1.93 -3.39
N SER A 120 -16.99 -1.44 -4.55
CA SER A 120 -17.31 -0.04 -4.76
C SER A 120 -18.69 0.11 -5.38
N ALA A 121 -19.45 1.10 -4.92
CA ALA A 121 -20.79 1.40 -5.39
C ALA A 121 -20.89 2.87 -5.76
N GLN A 122 -21.32 3.15 -6.97
CA GLN A 122 -21.64 4.49 -7.45
C GLN A 122 -23.15 4.63 -7.62
N TYR A 123 -23.74 5.68 -7.05
CA TYR A 123 -25.15 6.01 -7.14
C TYR A 123 -25.33 7.40 -7.77
N ASN A 124 -26.21 7.47 -8.77
CA ASN A 124 -26.53 8.70 -9.52
C ASN A 124 -25.32 9.43 -10.10
N LYS A 125 -24.19 8.73 -10.33
CA LYS A 125 -22.90 9.29 -10.76
C LYS A 125 -22.30 10.36 -9.83
N GLN A 126 -22.96 10.67 -8.71
CA GLN A 126 -22.57 11.71 -7.76
C GLN A 126 -21.97 11.12 -6.49
N HIS A 127 -22.51 10.00 -6.02
CA HIS A 127 -22.10 9.37 -4.78
C HIS A 127 -21.29 8.12 -5.09
N THR A 128 -20.04 8.05 -4.62
CA THR A 128 -19.22 6.84 -4.73
C THR A 128 -18.80 6.39 -3.33
N PHE A 129 -19.09 5.15 -2.98
CA PHE A 129 -18.65 4.49 -1.76
C PHE A 129 -17.70 3.36 -2.12
N TYR A 130 -16.66 3.14 -1.32
CA TYR A 130 -15.81 1.98 -1.45
C TYR A 130 -15.43 1.41 -0.08
N LEU A 131 -15.23 0.11 -0.05
CA LEU A 131 -14.72 -0.64 1.10
C LEU A 131 -13.78 -1.72 0.59
N GLU A 132 -12.60 -1.81 1.20
CA GLU A 132 -11.55 -2.75 0.86
C GLU A 132 -10.95 -3.34 2.14
N ALA A 133 -10.67 -4.64 2.13
CA ALA A 133 -9.92 -5.31 3.17
C ALA A 133 -8.70 -5.98 2.54
N ASP A 134 -7.53 -5.71 3.12
CA ASP A 134 -6.24 -6.21 2.66
C ASP A 134 -5.57 -7.06 3.74
N TYR A 135 -4.88 -8.09 3.27
CA TYR A 135 -3.97 -8.92 4.03
C TYR A 135 -2.63 -8.99 3.31
N THR A 136 -1.58 -8.52 3.97
CA THR A 136 -0.22 -8.59 3.46
C THR A 136 0.58 -9.54 4.33
N GLN A 137 1.06 -10.62 3.72
CA GLN A 137 2.02 -11.52 4.33
C GLN A 137 3.43 -11.09 3.93
N SER A 138 4.31 -10.87 4.89
CA SER A 138 5.69 -10.48 4.64
C SER A 138 6.62 -11.29 5.54
N ASN A 139 7.86 -11.49 5.10
CA ASN A 139 8.87 -12.20 5.88
C ASN A 139 9.16 -11.56 7.25
N LEU A 140 8.77 -10.31 7.44
CA LEU A 140 8.99 -9.54 8.67
C LEU A 140 7.75 -9.50 9.57
N PHE A 141 6.57 -9.23 8.99
CA PHE A 141 5.32 -9.13 9.72
C PHE A 141 4.11 -9.28 8.80
N ASP A 142 3.05 -9.90 9.32
CA ASP A 142 1.75 -9.95 8.64
C ASP A 142 0.94 -8.70 9.01
N GLN A 143 0.31 -8.08 8.01
CA GLN A 143 -0.50 -6.88 8.16
C GLN A 143 -1.93 -7.12 7.69
N LYS A 144 -2.90 -6.67 8.48
CA LYS A 144 -4.33 -6.61 8.13
C LYS A 144 -4.75 -5.15 8.09
N GLN A 145 -5.40 -4.73 7.01
CA GLN A 145 -5.89 -3.38 6.85
C GLN A 145 -7.32 -3.41 6.31
N VAL A 146 -8.14 -2.46 6.77
CA VAL A 146 -9.47 -2.21 6.21
C VAL A 146 -9.52 -0.73 5.85
N ASN A 147 -9.85 -0.45 4.59
CA ASN A 147 -9.94 0.89 4.02
C ASN A 147 -11.37 1.14 3.57
N GLY A 148 -11.93 2.30 3.87
CA GLY A 148 -13.25 2.68 3.40
C GLY A 148 -13.33 4.18 3.18
N GLY A 149 -14.15 4.59 2.22
CA GLY A 149 -14.29 6.00 1.91
C GLY A 149 -15.54 6.33 1.10
N TYR A 150 -15.82 7.62 1.08
CA TYR A 150 -16.94 8.22 0.36
C TYR A 150 -16.45 9.41 -0.46
N ARG A 151 -16.91 9.50 -1.70
CA ARG A 151 -16.61 10.61 -2.61
C ARG A 151 -17.91 11.16 -3.20
N PHE A 152 -18.04 12.48 -3.16
CA PHE A 152 -19.08 13.23 -3.85
C PHE A 152 -18.50 13.94 -5.07
N SER A 153 -19.17 13.84 -6.22
CA SER A 153 -18.83 14.53 -7.48
C SER A 153 -19.92 15.54 -7.85
N PHE A 154 -19.51 16.77 -8.18
CA PHE A 154 -20.38 17.89 -8.58
C PHE A 154 -20.58 17.97 -10.09
#